data_AF-A0A3N5G433-F1
#
_entry.id   AF-A0A3N5G433-F1
#
_cell.length_a   1.000
_cell.length_b   1.000
_cell.length_c   1.000
_cell.angle_alpha   90.00
_cell.angle_beta   90.00
_cell.angle_gamma   90.00
#
_symmetry.space_group_name_H-M   'P 1'
#
loop_
_entity.id
_entity.type
_entity.pdbx_description
1 polymer ?
#
loop_
_entity_poly.entity_id
_entity_poly.type
_entity_poly.pdbx_seq_one_letter_code
_entity_poly.pdbx_strand_id
1 'polypeptide(L)'
;ALFAEIRDVLDPQAIVTDCGSTKRSVIDAARRALGDAFIRYVPGHPIAGSERSGPQAADPDLFRGRRWLLCPLDATPQQHCEAVTRLLEPTGAQVSTLDPSLHDRVFAEVSHWPHAVAFGLSAAIAGGDLAERALEFSGAGLRDTTRVGASSPTMWADILLDNRDACLAAAARFRACNDAIIAALEVGDRDALVEIFSAASRWRNRLG
;
A
#
# COMPACT_ATOMS: atom_id res chain seq x y z
N ALA A 1 -11.13 -15.21 11.30
CA ALA A 1 -12.45 -15.82 11.13
C ALA A 1 -12.47 -16.67 9.87
N LEU A 2 -12.43 -16.05 8.68
CA LEU A 2 -12.55 -16.76 7.39
C LEU A 2 -11.57 -17.93 7.16
N PHE A 3 -10.27 -17.77 7.43
CA PHE A 3 -9.32 -18.88 7.26
C PHE A 3 -9.67 -20.12 8.11
N ALA A 4 -10.23 -19.92 9.31
CA ALA A 4 -10.65 -21.03 10.17
C ALA A 4 -11.94 -21.67 9.64
N GLU A 5 -12.86 -20.87 9.11
CA GLU A 5 -14.11 -21.34 8.51
C GLU A 5 -13.87 -22.18 7.26
N ILE A 6 -12.96 -21.76 6.38
CA ILE A 6 -12.67 -22.52 5.15
C ILE A 6 -11.86 -23.77 5.44
N ARG A 7 -11.04 -23.81 6.51
CA ARG A 7 -10.14 -24.93 6.81
C ARG A 7 -10.86 -26.27 6.79
N ASP A 8 -12.03 -26.35 7.42
CA ASP A 8 -12.73 -27.61 7.64
C ASP A 8 -13.43 -28.14 6.37
N VAL A 9 -13.52 -27.30 5.32
CA VAL A 9 -14.15 -27.63 4.03
C VAL A 9 -13.18 -27.55 2.84
N LEU A 10 -11.91 -27.19 3.08
CA LEU A 10 -10.90 -27.11 2.04
C LEU A 10 -10.60 -28.50 1.49
N ASP A 11 -10.63 -28.63 0.16
CA ASP A 11 -10.10 -29.81 -0.52
C ASP A 11 -8.61 -30.00 -0.13
N PRO A 12 -8.14 -31.24 0.09
CA PRO A 12 -6.75 -31.51 0.45
C PRO A 12 -5.72 -30.97 -0.55
N GLN A 13 -6.12 -30.77 -1.81
CA GLN A 13 -5.28 -30.22 -2.88
C GLN A 13 -5.54 -28.73 -3.15
N ALA A 14 -6.50 -28.10 -2.47
CA ALA A 14 -6.81 -26.69 -2.68
C ALA A 14 -5.64 -25.78 -2.29
N ILE A 15 -5.32 -24.85 -3.18
CA ILE A 15 -4.37 -23.75 -2.96
C ILE A 15 -5.16 -22.52 -2.53
N VAL A 16 -4.67 -21.81 -1.52
CA VAL A 16 -5.28 -20.58 -1.01
C VAL A 16 -4.39 -19.40 -1.38
N THR A 17 -4.98 -18.32 -1.87
CA THR A 17 -4.28 -17.04 -2.16
C THR A 17 -5.17 -15.87 -1.75
N ASP A 18 -4.63 -14.66 -1.72
CA ASP A 18 -5.35 -13.45 -1.34
C ASP A 18 -4.92 -12.24 -2.19
N CYS A 19 -5.56 -11.10 -1.94
CA CYS A 19 -5.28 -9.82 -2.61
C CYS A 19 -4.98 -8.69 -1.62
N GLY A 20 -4.62 -8.99 -0.37
CA GLY A 20 -4.46 -7.99 0.69
C GLY A 20 -3.33 -7.00 0.39
N SER A 21 -3.40 -5.79 0.93
CA SER A 21 -2.37 -4.76 0.74
C SER A 21 -1.19 -4.89 1.70
N THR A 22 -1.35 -5.68 2.76
CA THR A 22 -0.33 -6.02 3.77
C THR A 22 -0.09 -7.53 3.75
N LYS A 23 1.11 -8.00 4.11
CA LYS A 23 1.45 -9.42 4.02
C LYS A 23 1.66 -10.07 5.39
N ARG A 24 2.39 -9.43 6.30
CA ARG A 24 2.69 -10.04 7.61
C ARG A 24 1.43 -10.39 8.40
N SER A 25 0.47 -9.45 8.49
CA SER A 25 -0.77 -9.66 9.25
C SER A 25 -1.60 -10.83 8.71
N VAL A 26 -1.81 -10.89 7.39
CA VAL A 26 -2.59 -11.95 6.74
C VAL A 26 -1.87 -13.30 6.78
N ILE A 27 -0.54 -13.33 6.64
CA ILE A 27 0.27 -14.54 6.81
C ILE A 27 0.15 -15.08 8.23
N ASP A 28 0.25 -14.22 9.24
CA ASP A 28 0.13 -14.61 10.64
C ASP A 28 -1.29 -15.12 10.97
N ALA A 29 -2.31 -14.50 10.39
CA ALA A 29 -3.69 -14.97 10.49
C ALA A 29 -3.88 -16.35 9.84
N ALA A 30 -3.36 -16.53 8.63
CA ALA A 30 -3.39 -17.81 7.91
C ALA A 30 -2.65 -18.91 8.68
N ARG A 31 -1.45 -18.61 9.22
CA ARG A 31 -0.64 -19.55 9.99
C ARG A 31 -1.37 -20.09 11.21
N ARG A 32 -2.08 -19.21 11.94
CA ARG A 32 -2.84 -19.62 13.13
C ARG A 32 -4.10 -20.41 12.80
N ALA A 33 -4.69 -20.19 11.62
CA ALA A 33 -6.04 -20.66 11.32
C ALA A 33 -6.09 -21.87 10.39
N LEU A 34 -5.15 -22.01 9.44
CA LEU A 34 -5.20 -23.05 8.40
C LEU A 34 -4.63 -24.40 8.85
N GLY A 35 -3.90 -24.47 9.95
CA GLY A 35 -3.21 -25.71 10.37
C GLY A 35 -2.30 -26.24 9.27
N ASP A 36 -2.37 -27.53 8.96
CA ASP A 36 -1.55 -28.19 7.93
C ASP A 36 -1.80 -27.64 6.52
N ALA A 37 -2.97 -27.04 6.26
CA ALA A 37 -3.27 -26.41 4.97
C ALA A 37 -2.44 -25.14 4.72
N PHE A 38 -1.79 -24.59 5.75
CA PHE A 38 -0.96 -23.39 5.61
C PHE A 38 0.17 -23.53 4.58
N ILE A 39 0.70 -24.74 4.37
CA ILE A 39 1.72 -24.99 3.34
C ILE A 39 1.22 -24.69 1.91
N ARG A 40 -0.10 -24.71 1.70
CA ARG A 40 -0.78 -24.43 0.42
C ARG A 40 -1.24 -22.98 0.29
N TYR A 41 -0.89 -22.12 1.26
CA TYR A 41 -1.19 -20.69 1.19
C TYR A 41 -0.08 -19.95 0.44
N VAL A 42 -0.49 -19.18 -0.58
CA VAL A 42 0.37 -18.35 -1.42
C VAL A 42 -0.11 -16.90 -1.30
N PRO A 43 0.47 -16.09 -0.41
CA PRO A 43 0.05 -14.71 -0.21
C PRO A 43 0.21 -13.87 -1.48
N GLY A 44 -0.79 -13.05 -1.79
CA GLY A 44 -0.84 -12.26 -3.03
C GLY A 44 -1.11 -10.77 -2.78
N HIS A 45 -0.67 -9.93 -3.71
CA HIS A 45 -1.03 -8.51 -3.76
C HIS A 45 -1.04 -8.01 -5.21
N PRO A 46 -2.22 -7.82 -5.83
CA PRO A 46 -2.33 -7.08 -7.07
C PRO A 46 -2.00 -5.61 -6.84
N ILE A 47 -1.01 -5.08 -7.56
CA ILE A 47 -0.69 -3.64 -7.58
C ILE A 47 -1.57 -2.97 -8.63
N ALA A 48 -2.87 -3.10 -8.40
CA ALA A 48 -3.94 -2.64 -9.26
C ALA A 48 -5.09 -2.22 -8.35
N GLY A 49 -5.34 -0.91 -8.30
CA GLY A 49 -6.40 -0.34 -7.49
C GLY A 49 -6.88 0.96 -8.13
N SER A 50 -8.14 1.28 -7.87
CA SER A 50 -8.73 2.58 -8.18
C SER A 50 -9.34 3.15 -6.91
N GLU A 51 -9.58 4.46 -6.89
CA GLU A 51 -10.35 5.12 -5.84
C GLU A 51 -11.81 4.65 -5.77
N ARG A 52 -12.30 3.93 -6.78
CA ARG A 52 -13.66 3.35 -6.82
C ARG A 52 -13.68 1.98 -6.15
N SER A 53 -14.73 1.74 -5.36
CA SER A 53 -14.92 0.52 -4.57
C SER A 53 -16.24 -0.18 -4.91
N GLY A 54 -16.34 -1.47 -4.57
CA GLY A 54 -17.55 -2.28 -4.73
C GLY A 54 -17.60 -3.07 -6.04
N PRO A 55 -18.45 -4.12 -6.13
CA PRO A 55 -18.53 -4.99 -7.31
C PRO A 55 -18.89 -4.26 -8.61
N GLN A 56 -19.62 -3.14 -8.52
CA GLN A 56 -19.99 -2.34 -9.69
C GLN A 56 -18.78 -1.62 -10.33
N ALA A 57 -17.68 -1.48 -9.59
CA ALA A 57 -16.43 -0.92 -10.09
C ALA A 57 -15.48 -1.99 -10.64
N ALA A 58 -15.91 -3.26 -10.71
CA ALA A 58 -15.10 -4.34 -11.27
C ALA A 58 -14.82 -4.09 -12.75
N ASP A 59 -13.58 -4.33 -13.15
CA ASP A 59 -13.08 -4.12 -14.50
C ASP A 59 -12.34 -5.39 -14.95
N PRO A 60 -12.74 -6.04 -16.07
CA PRO A 60 -12.06 -7.23 -16.57
C PRO A 60 -10.60 -6.96 -16.96
N ASP A 61 -10.24 -5.71 -17.23
CA ASP A 61 -8.90 -5.29 -17.63
C ASP A 61 -8.08 -4.71 -16.46
N LEU A 62 -8.60 -4.76 -15.22
CA LEU A 62 -7.98 -4.17 -14.03
C LEU A 62 -6.51 -4.55 -13.86
N PHE A 63 -6.17 -5.79 -14.16
CA PHE A 63 -4.83 -6.35 -13.94
C PHE A 63 -3.92 -6.29 -15.17
N ARG A 64 -4.43 -5.89 -16.35
CA ARG A 64 -3.65 -5.91 -17.59
C ARG A 64 -2.43 -4.99 -17.49
N GLY A 65 -1.24 -5.56 -17.65
CA GLY A 65 0.04 -4.86 -17.54
C GLY A 65 0.38 -4.39 -16.13
N ARG A 66 -0.42 -4.77 -15.11
CA ARG A 66 -0.17 -4.43 -13.71
C ARG A 66 0.62 -5.52 -13.03
N ARG A 67 1.43 -5.14 -12.04
CA ARG A 67 2.20 -6.11 -11.25
C ARG A 67 1.29 -6.87 -10.29
N TRP A 68 1.47 -8.18 -10.18
CA TRP A 68 0.93 -8.97 -9.08
C TRP A 68 2.10 -9.55 -8.29
N LEU A 69 2.17 -9.25 -7.00
CA LEU A 69 3.21 -9.78 -6.13
C LEU A 69 2.71 -11.05 -5.46
N LEU A 70 3.48 -12.14 -5.61
CA LEU A 70 3.37 -13.30 -4.75
C LEU A 70 4.42 -13.19 -3.65
N CYS A 71 4.06 -13.46 -2.41
CA CYS A 71 4.97 -13.41 -1.27
C CYS A 71 5.12 -14.79 -0.66
N PRO A 72 5.83 -15.72 -1.35
CA PRO A 72 6.00 -17.09 -0.85
C PRO A 72 6.72 -17.10 0.49
N LEU A 73 6.41 -18.11 1.29
CA LEU A 73 7.08 -18.40 2.56
C LEU A 73 8.14 -19.48 2.32
N ASP A 74 9.10 -19.60 3.23
CA ASP A 74 10.14 -20.65 3.14
C ASP A 74 9.55 -22.06 3.01
N ALA A 75 8.39 -22.29 3.62
CA ALA A 75 7.69 -23.57 3.56
C ALA A 75 6.79 -23.73 2.31
N THR A 76 6.51 -22.66 1.55
CA THR A 76 5.60 -22.69 0.41
C THR A 76 6.24 -23.47 -0.76
N PRO A 77 5.68 -24.61 -1.18
CA PRO A 77 6.15 -25.35 -2.34
C PRO A 77 6.08 -24.50 -3.62
N GLN A 78 7.16 -24.50 -4.40
CA GLN A 78 7.25 -23.75 -5.66
C GLN A 78 6.08 -24.04 -6.62
N GLN A 79 5.64 -25.30 -6.70
CA GLN A 79 4.50 -25.71 -7.52
C GLN A 79 3.20 -24.96 -7.20
N HIS A 80 3.00 -24.49 -5.96
CA HIS A 80 1.82 -23.73 -5.59
C HIS A 80 1.92 -22.29 -6.10
N CYS A 81 3.10 -21.68 -6.04
CA CYS A 81 3.35 -20.39 -6.67
C CYS A 81 3.16 -20.47 -8.18
N GLU A 82 3.66 -21.52 -8.83
CA GLU A 82 3.46 -21.74 -10.28
C GLU A 82 1.98 -21.91 -10.65
N ALA A 83 1.21 -22.61 -9.83
CA ALA A 83 -0.23 -22.75 -10.04
C ALA A 83 -0.97 -21.41 -9.92
N VAL A 84 -0.63 -20.58 -8.92
CA VAL A 84 -1.20 -19.23 -8.78
C VAL A 84 -0.76 -18.33 -9.94
N THR A 85 0.50 -18.40 -10.37
CA THR A 85 0.97 -17.67 -11.55
C THR A 85 0.15 -18.03 -12.80
N ARG A 86 -0.04 -19.32 -13.09
CA ARG A 86 -0.86 -19.78 -14.23
C ARG A 86 -2.32 -19.33 -14.14
N LEU A 87 -2.87 -19.24 -12.93
CA LEU A 87 -4.22 -18.69 -12.71
C LEU A 87 -4.28 -17.20 -13.09
N LEU A 88 -3.22 -16.44 -12.83
CA LEU A 88 -3.17 -14.99 -13.03
C LEU A 88 -2.75 -14.59 -14.45
N GLU A 89 -1.97 -15.40 -15.16
CA GLU A 89 -1.48 -15.13 -16.52
C GLU A 89 -2.58 -14.65 -17.50
N PRO A 90 -3.77 -15.28 -17.59
CA PRO A 90 -4.82 -14.84 -18.51
C PRO A 90 -5.37 -13.44 -18.24
N THR A 91 -5.17 -12.90 -17.03
CA THR A 91 -5.59 -11.53 -16.66
C THR A 91 -4.66 -10.45 -17.25
N GLY A 92 -3.52 -10.85 -17.83
CA GLY A 92 -2.48 -9.94 -18.30
C GLY A 92 -1.64 -9.33 -17.18
N ALA A 93 -1.74 -9.83 -15.95
CA ALA A 93 -0.92 -9.43 -14.83
C ALA A 93 0.56 -9.85 -15.02
N GLN A 94 1.47 -8.99 -14.59
CA GLN A 94 2.90 -9.28 -14.51
C GLN A 94 3.22 -9.85 -13.12
N VAL A 95 3.28 -11.18 -13.01
CA VAL A 95 3.53 -11.85 -11.73
C VAL A 95 5.01 -11.78 -11.36
N SER A 96 5.32 -11.43 -10.12
CA SER A 96 6.68 -11.44 -9.56
C SER A 96 6.65 -11.79 -8.09
N THR A 97 7.78 -12.23 -7.53
CA THR A 97 7.88 -12.62 -6.13
C THR A 97 8.57 -11.56 -5.28
N LEU A 98 8.14 -11.39 -4.03
CA LEU A 98 8.79 -10.51 -3.06
C LEU A 98 8.74 -11.12 -1.66
N ASP A 99 9.83 -10.97 -0.89
CA ASP A 99 9.84 -11.37 0.52
C ASP A 99 8.71 -10.63 1.29
N PRO A 100 7.88 -11.31 2.11
CA PRO A 100 6.80 -10.68 2.85
C PRO A 100 7.24 -9.51 3.75
N SER A 101 8.41 -9.60 4.37
CA SER A 101 8.90 -8.53 5.25
C SER A 101 9.33 -7.31 4.44
N LEU A 102 9.98 -7.54 3.30
CA LEU A 102 10.40 -6.50 2.37
C LEU A 102 9.20 -5.86 1.69
N HIS A 103 8.18 -6.65 1.32
CA HIS A 103 6.92 -6.16 0.80
C HIS A 103 6.35 -5.07 1.71
N ASP A 104 6.10 -5.39 2.97
CA ASP A 104 5.46 -4.46 3.90
C ASP A 104 6.32 -3.20 4.13
N ARG A 105 7.66 -3.34 4.20
CA ARG A 105 8.55 -2.17 4.28
C ARG A 105 8.47 -1.30 3.03
N VAL A 106 8.54 -1.89 1.84
CA VAL A 106 8.46 -1.15 0.57
C VAL A 106 7.12 -0.45 0.43
N PHE A 107 5.99 -1.13 0.69
CA PHE A 107 4.67 -0.54 0.55
C PHE A 107 4.34 0.49 1.62
N ALA A 108 4.97 0.43 2.80
CA ALA A 108 4.93 1.55 3.74
C ALA A 108 5.49 2.84 3.11
N GLU A 109 6.60 2.76 2.39
CA GLU A 109 7.23 3.90 1.71
C GLU A 109 6.43 4.40 0.50
N VAL A 110 6.07 3.48 -0.39
CA VAL A 110 5.59 3.84 -1.73
C VAL A 110 4.07 3.97 -1.81
N SER A 111 3.35 3.56 -0.76
CA SER A 111 1.88 3.54 -0.77
C SER A 111 1.25 3.98 0.56
N HIS A 112 1.52 3.28 1.67
CA HIS A 112 0.73 3.47 2.89
C HIS A 112 0.98 4.82 3.56
N TRP A 113 2.24 5.17 3.78
CA TRP A 113 2.56 6.46 4.38
C TRP A 113 2.18 7.64 3.47
N PRO A 114 2.40 7.60 2.14
CA PRO A 114 1.84 8.60 1.24
C PRO A 114 0.33 8.81 1.37
N HIS A 115 -0.47 7.75 1.57
CA HIS A 115 -1.90 7.90 1.84
C HIS A 115 -2.17 8.58 3.18
N ALA A 116 -1.45 8.21 4.24
CA ALA A 116 -1.56 8.87 5.54
C ALA A 116 -1.24 10.38 5.47
N VAL A 117 -0.21 10.75 4.72
CA VAL A 117 0.15 12.16 4.47
C VAL A 117 -0.97 12.88 3.71
N ALA A 118 -1.54 12.26 2.68
CA ALA A 118 -2.65 12.85 1.94
C ALA A 118 -3.89 13.06 2.82
N PHE A 119 -4.29 12.07 3.63
CA PHE A 119 -5.38 12.21 4.60
C PHE A 119 -5.09 13.30 5.63
N GLY A 120 -3.88 13.31 6.20
CA GLY A 120 -3.46 14.29 7.19
C GLY A 120 -3.45 15.73 6.64
N LEU A 121 -2.95 15.92 5.42
CA LEU A 121 -2.95 17.21 4.74
C LEU A 121 -4.39 17.69 4.49
N SER A 122 -5.26 16.82 3.97
CA SER A 122 -6.67 17.14 3.75
C SER A 122 -7.38 17.50 5.06
N ALA A 123 -7.13 16.75 6.13
CA ALA A 123 -7.71 17.02 7.45
C ALA A 123 -7.22 18.35 8.04
N ALA A 124 -5.93 18.67 7.89
CA ALA A 124 -5.36 19.94 8.37
C ALA A 124 -5.97 21.15 7.65
N ILE A 125 -6.17 21.06 6.33
CA ILE A 125 -6.83 22.12 5.54
C ILE A 125 -8.30 22.25 5.94
N ALA A 126 -9.02 21.14 6.04
CA ALA A 126 -10.43 21.12 6.40
C ALA A 126 -10.71 21.64 7.83
N GLY A 127 -9.75 21.49 8.74
CA GLY A 127 -9.84 21.98 10.11
C GLY A 127 -9.42 23.45 10.31
N GLY A 128 -8.94 24.12 9.26
CA GLY A 128 -8.48 25.51 9.33
C GLY A 128 -9.53 26.53 8.87
N ASP A 129 -9.33 27.79 9.23
CA ASP A 129 -10.24 28.91 8.90
C ASP A 129 -10.39 29.18 7.39
N LEU A 130 -9.51 28.60 6.57
CA LEU A 130 -9.50 28.76 5.11
C LEU A 130 -10.12 27.58 4.36
N ALA A 131 -10.74 26.61 5.03
CA ALA A 131 -11.25 25.38 4.40
C ALA A 131 -12.09 25.63 3.13
N GLU A 132 -13.11 26.50 3.22
CA GLU A 132 -13.99 26.83 2.08
C GLU A 132 -13.24 27.55 0.95
N ARG A 133 -12.32 28.45 1.30
CA ARG A 133 -11.47 29.14 0.31
C ARG A 133 -10.49 28.18 -0.35
N ALA A 134 -9.99 27.18 0.37
CA ALA A 134 -9.14 26.15 -0.19
C ALA A 134 -9.88 25.33 -1.25
N LEU A 135 -11.19 25.09 -1.09
CA LEU A 135 -12.01 24.48 -2.15
C LEU A 135 -12.13 25.38 -3.38
N GLU A 136 -12.49 26.64 -3.18
CA GLU A 136 -12.70 27.64 -4.24
C GLU A 136 -11.43 27.88 -5.08
N PHE A 137 -10.28 28.02 -4.42
CA PHE A 137 -9.00 28.35 -5.03
C PHE A 137 -8.09 27.13 -5.28
N SER A 138 -8.58 25.91 -5.05
CA SER A 138 -7.80 24.69 -5.30
C SER A 138 -7.39 24.56 -6.78
N GLY A 139 -6.09 24.54 -7.02
CA GLY A 139 -5.51 24.20 -8.33
C GLY A 139 -5.28 22.69 -8.49
N ALA A 140 -4.77 22.30 -9.66
CA ALA A 140 -4.39 20.91 -9.95
C ALA A 140 -3.39 20.35 -8.91
N GLY A 141 -2.46 21.17 -8.41
CA GLY A 141 -1.45 20.74 -7.44
C GLY A 141 -2.02 20.17 -6.14
N LEU A 142 -3.02 20.84 -5.54
CA LEU A 142 -3.66 20.33 -4.33
C LEU A 142 -4.46 19.06 -4.64
N ARG A 143 -5.20 19.04 -5.75
CA ARG A 143 -6.00 17.88 -6.18
C ARG A 143 -5.12 16.65 -6.41
N ASP A 144 -3.99 16.80 -7.08
CA ASP A 144 -3.07 15.70 -7.36
C ASP A 144 -2.39 15.20 -6.08
N THR A 145 -1.93 16.13 -5.22
CA THR A 145 -1.28 15.79 -3.95
C THR A 145 -2.21 15.04 -3.00
N THR A 146 -3.50 15.41 -2.99
CA THR A 146 -4.50 14.83 -2.07
C THR A 146 -5.40 13.78 -2.71
N ARG A 147 -5.22 13.47 -4.01
CA ARG A 147 -6.08 12.55 -4.77
C ARG A 147 -6.33 11.23 -4.05
N VAL A 148 -5.27 10.65 -3.48
CA VAL A 148 -5.33 9.37 -2.78
C VAL A 148 -6.02 9.44 -1.40
N GLY A 149 -6.15 10.65 -0.83
CA GLY A 149 -6.93 10.92 0.38
C GLY A 149 -8.45 10.87 0.17
N ALA A 150 -8.94 10.68 -1.07
CA ALA A 150 -10.34 10.38 -1.36
C ALA A 150 -10.68 8.87 -1.27
N SER A 151 -9.70 8.03 -0.92
CA SER A 151 -9.88 6.58 -0.78
C SER A 151 -10.71 6.22 0.47
N SER A 152 -11.12 4.95 0.58
CA SER A 152 -11.88 4.44 1.73
C SER A 152 -11.14 4.64 3.07
N PRO A 153 -11.70 5.41 4.03
CA PRO A 153 -11.04 5.64 5.32
C PRO A 153 -10.88 4.38 6.17
N THR A 154 -11.86 3.48 6.16
CA THR A 154 -11.82 2.25 6.97
C THR A 154 -10.74 1.30 6.48
N MET A 155 -10.66 1.10 5.16
CA MET A 155 -9.63 0.26 4.54
C MET A 155 -8.23 0.80 4.84
N TRP A 156 -8.02 2.11 4.74
CA TRP A 156 -6.70 2.70 5.00
C TRP A 156 -6.32 2.70 6.47
N ALA A 157 -7.29 2.83 7.39
CA ALA A 157 -7.04 2.62 8.81
C ALA A 157 -6.55 1.19 9.07
N ASP A 158 -7.20 0.18 8.50
CA ASP A 158 -6.81 -1.22 8.63
C ASP A 158 -5.41 -1.46 8.04
N ILE A 159 -5.12 -0.96 6.83
CA ILE A 159 -3.79 -1.09 6.19
C ILE A 159 -2.68 -0.47 7.04
N LEU A 160 -2.91 0.72 7.59
CA LEU A 160 -1.93 1.42 8.42
C LEU A 160 -1.68 0.68 9.74
N LEU A 161 -2.72 0.11 10.36
CA LEU A 161 -2.59 -0.65 11.59
C LEU A 161 -1.94 -2.02 11.36
N ASP A 162 -2.31 -2.71 10.28
CA ASP A 162 -1.71 -3.99 9.89
C ASP A 162 -0.22 -3.88 9.57
N ASN A 163 0.22 -2.72 9.07
CA ASN A 163 1.61 -2.43 8.77
C ASN A 163 2.20 -1.32 9.66
N ARG A 164 1.74 -1.24 10.91
CA ARG A 164 2.04 -0.15 11.85
C ARG A 164 3.52 0.16 11.98
N ASP A 165 4.36 -0.84 12.23
CA ASP A 165 5.78 -0.61 12.52
C ASP A 165 6.52 0.01 11.33
N ALA A 166 6.27 -0.50 10.11
CA ALA A 166 6.88 0.06 8.91
C ALA A 166 6.33 1.45 8.59
N CYS A 167 5.03 1.67 8.81
CA CYS A 167 4.41 2.98 8.65
C CYS A 167 4.97 4.01 9.66
N LEU A 168 5.24 3.61 10.91
CA LEU A 168 5.86 4.48 11.91
C LEU A 168 7.31 4.81 11.55
N ALA A 169 8.06 3.86 11.00
CA ALA A 169 9.40 4.14 10.47
C ALA A 169 9.35 5.15 9.31
N ALA A 170 8.33 5.06 8.45
CA ALA A 170 8.09 6.03 7.39
C ALA A 170 7.66 7.42 7.89
N ALA A 171 6.77 7.44 8.87
CA ALA A 171 6.35 8.65 9.56
C ALA A 171 7.52 9.39 10.19
N ALA A 172 8.43 8.66 10.85
CA ALA A 172 9.59 9.27 11.51
C ALA A 172 10.52 9.98 10.52
N ARG A 173 10.79 9.38 9.35
CA ARG A 173 11.63 10.01 8.31
C ARG A 173 10.93 11.20 7.66
N PHE A 174 9.63 11.08 7.35
CA PHE A 174 8.86 12.20 6.82
C PHE A 174 8.82 13.37 7.79
N ARG A 175 8.55 13.11 9.08
CA ARG A 175 8.55 14.12 10.14
C ARG A 175 9.90 14.85 10.21
N ALA A 176 11.02 14.12 10.22
CA ALA A 176 12.34 14.74 10.25
C ALA A 176 12.58 15.69 9.06
N CYS A 177 12.17 15.31 7.84
CA CYS A 177 12.26 16.19 6.68
C CYS A 177 11.33 17.41 6.80
N ASN A 178 10.11 17.21 7.30
CA ASN A 178 9.14 18.29 7.49
C ASN A 178 9.60 19.30 8.55
N ASP A 179 10.14 18.82 9.67
CA ASP A 179 10.68 19.65 10.74
C ASP A 179 11.88 20.48 10.25
N ALA A 180 12.74 19.91 9.39
CA ALA A 180 13.84 20.64 8.77
C ALA A 180 13.36 21.77 7.83
N ILE A 181 12.28 21.53 7.07
CA ILE A 181 11.65 22.56 6.22
C ILE A 181 11.08 23.68 7.10
N ILE A 182 10.37 23.33 8.17
CA ILE A 182 9.80 24.30 9.12
C ILE A 182 10.91 25.14 9.75
N ALA A 183 11.97 24.51 10.27
CA ALA A 183 13.08 25.20 10.89
C ALA A 183 13.76 26.19 9.93
N ALA A 184 13.97 25.80 8.67
CA ALA A 184 14.52 26.70 7.66
C ALA A 184 13.59 27.89 7.36
N LEU A 185 12.27 27.68 7.33
CA LEU A 185 11.28 28.75 7.17
C LEU A 185 11.28 29.74 8.35
N GLU A 186 11.37 29.26 9.58
CA GLU A 186 11.34 30.09 10.79
C GLU A 186 12.48 31.10 10.84
N VAL A 187 13.65 30.76 10.28
CA VAL A 187 14.82 31.64 10.23
C VAL A 187 15.06 32.27 8.85
N GLY A 188 14.21 31.98 7.86
CA GLY A 188 14.35 32.47 6.50
C GLY A 188 15.56 31.92 5.72
N ASP A 189 16.02 30.71 6.06
CA ASP A 189 17.16 30.07 5.41
C ASP A 189 16.78 29.49 4.04
N ARG A 190 16.93 30.32 3.02
CA ARG A 190 16.67 29.94 1.63
C ARG A 190 17.59 28.81 1.14
N ASP A 191 18.85 28.80 1.57
CA ASP A 191 19.83 27.86 1.02
C ASP A 191 19.58 26.45 1.56
N ALA A 192 19.22 26.33 2.85
CA ALA A 192 18.75 25.06 3.42
C ALA A 192 17.51 24.51 2.68
N LEU A 193 16.53 25.36 2.37
CA LEU A 193 15.35 24.95 1.59
C LEU A 193 15.73 24.45 0.20
N VAL A 194 16.62 25.17 -0.51
CA VAL A 194 17.10 24.77 -1.83
C VAL A 194 17.81 23.42 -1.77
N GLU A 195 18.62 23.17 -0.74
CA GLU A 195 19.31 21.90 -0.56
C GLU A 195 18.33 20.74 -0.39
N ILE A 196 17.38 20.87 0.56
CA ILE A 196 16.36 19.86 0.86
C ILE A 196 15.53 19.56 -0.41
N PHE A 197 15.03 20.60 -1.08
CA PHE A 197 14.19 20.44 -2.26
C PHE A 197 14.96 19.88 -3.46
N SER A 198 16.24 20.25 -3.63
CA SER A 198 17.07 19.71 -4.70
C SER A 198 17.32 18.21 -4.51
N ALA A 199 17.56 17.76 -3.28
CA ALA A 199 17.68 16.32 -2.98
C ALA A 199 16.39 15.56 -3.30
N ALA A 200 15.24 16.08 -2.86
CA ALA A 200 13.93 15.49 -3.15
C ALA A 200 13.63 15.45 -4.67
N SER A 201 13.89 16.56 -5.37
CA SER A 201 13.69 16.67 -6.82
C SER A 201 14.55 15.69 -7.61
N ARG A 202 15.84 15.55 -7.26
CA ARG A 202 16.74 14.56 -7.90
C ARG A 202 16.20 13.13 -7.77
N TRP A 203 15.69 12.76 -6.60
CA TRP A 203 15.10 11.43 -6.41
C TRP A 203 13.80 11.27 -7.22
N ARG A 204 12.89 12.25 -7.16
CA ARG A 204 11.60 12.21 -7.88
C ARG A 204 11.78 12.10 -9.40
N ASN A 205 12.78 12.76 -9.97
CA ASN A 205 13.07 12.72 -11.41
C ASN A 205 13.56 11.34 -11.89
N ARG A 206 13.85 10.40 -10.99
CA ARG A 206 14.18 9.02 -11.34
C ARG A 206 12.96 8.10 -11.52
N LEU A 207 11.77 8.55 -11.09
CA LEU A 207 10.55 7.73 -11.16
C LEU A 207 9.91 7.67 -12.56
N GLY A 208 10.42 8.43 -13.52
CA GLY A 208 9.71 8.72 -14.78
C GLY A 208 8.88 9.99 -14.66
#